data_AF-A0A4Q6BZL1-F1
#
_entry.id   AF-A0A4Q6BZL1-F1
#
_cell.length_a   1.000
_cell.length_b   1.000
_cell.length_c   1.000
_cell.angle_alpha   90.00
_cell.angle_beta   90.00
_cell.angle_gamma   90.00
#
_symmetry.space_group_name_H-M   'P 1'
#
loop_
_entity.id
_entity.type
_entity.pdbx_description
1 polymer ?
#
loop_
_entity_poly.entity_id
_entity_poly.type
_entity_poly.pdbx_seq_one_letter_code
_entity_poly.pdbx_strand_id
1 'polypeptide(L)'
;MRLISRSFLIVLLATLLSGCGYNAIQQKDETVKAGWSEVLNQYKRRADLIPNLVKTVQGYAQQERQVLTDVTNARARVGQINVNADDAASLQQFQAAQGELSSALSRLLVVTENYPNLKSDQSFRDLQAQLEGTENRITVARGRYIQTVQDYNTYVRSFPQNLTAKLFGYKQKPNFTVEDEARISEAPAVDFGTPAAPAPPAPPPAPAPAPAPAPGN
;
A
#
# COMPACT_ATOMS: atom_id res chain seq x y z
N MET A 1 -6.03 -13.01 -62.49
CA MET A 1 -5.41 -12.12 -61.45
C MET A 1 -6.33 -11.76 -60.29
N ARG A 2 -7.58 -11.29 -60.50
CA ARG A 2 -8.46 -10.84 -59.38
C ARG A 2 -8.85 -11.95 -58.38
N LEU A 3 -9.09 -13.18 -58.83
CA LEU A 3 -9.40 -14.31 -57.94
C LEU A 3 -8.18 -14.75 -57.11
N ILE A 4 -7.00 -14.81 -57.72
CA ILE A 4 -5.74 -15.19 -57.04
C ILE A 4 -5.38 -14.15 -55.97
N SER A 5 -5.55 -12.85 -56.27
CA SER A 5 -5.33 -11.76 -55.31
C SER A 5 -6.33 -11.80 -54.14
N ARG A 6 -7.60 -12.15 -54.38
CA ARG A 6 -8.61 -12.34 -53.32
C ARG A 6 -8.30 -13.54 -52.43
N SER A 7 -7.93 -14.68 -53.00
CA SER A 7 -7.56 -15.87 -52.22
C SER A 7 -6.31 -15.64 -51.39
N PHE A 8 -5.32 -14.91 -51.93
CA PHE A 8 -4.12 -14.52 -51.19
C PHE A 8 -4.44 -13.61 -50.01
N LEU A 9 -5.35 -12.64 -50.19
CA LEU A 9 -5.82 -11.76 -49.12
C LEU A 9 -6.56 -12.53 -48.02
N ILE A 10 -7.37 -13.54 -48.38
CA ILE A 10 -8.10 -14.38 -47.42
C ILE A 10 -7.15 -15.28 -46.62
N VAL A 11 -6.14 -15.88 -47.27
CA VAL A 11 -5.12 -16.70 -46.59
C VAL A 11 -4.24 -15.84 -45.68
N LEU A 12 -3.86 -14.64 -46.12
CA LEU A 12 -3.15 -13.65 -45.30
C LEU A 12 -4.01 -13.24 -44.08
N LEU A 13 -5.31 -13.02 -44.28
CA LEU A 13 -6.23 -12.66 -43.19
C LEU A 13 -6.44 -13.84 -42.21
N ALA A 14 -6.58 -15.07 -42.71
CA ALA A 14 -6.74 -16.27 -41.87
C ALA A 14 -5.48 -16.58 -41.04
N THR A 15 -4.29 -16.35 -41.60
CA THR A 15 -3.02 -16.49 -40.87
C THR A 15 -2.83 -15.37 -39.85
N LEU A 16 -3.27 -14.14 -40.15
CA LEU A 16 -3.34 -13.03 -39.18
C LEU A 16 -4.29 -13.33 -38.02
N LEU A 17 -5.47 -13.94 -38.27
CA LEU A 17 -6.44 -14.31 -37.23
C LEU A 17 -5.88 -15.31 -36.21
N SER A 18 -4.98 -16.20 -36.65
CA SER A 18 -4.35 -17.21 -35.79
C SER A 18 -3.30 -16.62 -34.84
N GLY A 19 -2.78 -15.42 -35.14
CA GLY A 19 -1.73 -14.73 -34.39
C GLY A 19 -2.19 -13.51 -33.57
N CYS A 20 -3.50 -13.23 -33.52
CA CYS A 20 -4.08 -12.08 -32.82
C CYS A 20 -3.95 -12.12 -31.29
N GLY A 21 -3.29 -13.12 -30.72
CA GLY A 21 -2.94 -13.20 -29.29
C GLY A 21 -4.10 -13.35 -28.31
N TYR A 22 -5.33 -13.55 -28.77
CA TYR A 22 -6.52 -13.70 -27.91
C TYR A 22 -6.31 -14.74 -26.80
N ASN A 23 -5.86 -15.95 -27.14
CA ASN A 23 -5.61 -17.01 -26.16
C ASN A 23 -4.51 -16.64 -25.15
N ALA A 24 -3.51 -15.88 -25.58
CA ALA A 24 -2.47 -15.39 -24.69
C ALA A 24 -2.99 -14.27 -23.76
N ILE A 25 -3.91 -13.41 -24.22
CA ILE A 25 -4.61 -12.47 -23.33
C ILE A 25 -5.39 -13.24 -22.25
N GLN A 26 -6.14 -14.28 -22.64
CA GLN A 26 -6.88 -15.13 -21.71
C GLN A 26 -5.96 -15.82 -20.70
N GLN A 27 -4.85 -16.41 -21.16
CA GLN A 27 -3.89 -17.06 -20.28
C GLN A 27 -3.26 -16.07 -19.27
N LYS A 28 -2.93 -14.85 -19.71
CA LYS A 28 -2.39 -13.81 -18.82
C LYS A 28 -3.44 -13.30 -17.85
N ASP A 29 -4.69 -13.15 -18.28
CA ASP A 29 -5.82 -12.77 -17.40
C ASP A 29 -6.02 -13.79 -16.27
N GLU A 30 -6.03 -15.09 -16.60
CA GLU A 30 -6.11 -16.17 -15.62
C GLU A 30 -4.88 -16.19 -14.69
N THR A 31 -3.70 -15.87 -15.20
CA THR A 31 -2.48 -15.75 -14.38
C THR A 31 -2.60 -14.60 -13.37
N VAL A 32 -3.22 -13.47 -13.75
CA VAL A 32 -3.49 -12.37 -12.83
C VAL A 32 -4.51 -12.78 -11.76
N LYS A 33 -5.60 -13.46 -12.15
CA LYS A 33 -6.62 -13.98 -11.19
C LYS A 33 -6.02 -14.98 -10.19
N ALA A 34 -5.14 -15.85 -10.66
CA ALA A 34 -4.41 -16.78 -9.80
C ALA A 34 -3.49 -16.05 -8.81
N GLY A 35 -2.73 -15.05 -9.29
CA GLY A 35 -1.91 -14.20 -8.44
C GLY A 35 -2.73 -13.44 -7.39
N TRP A 36 -3.91 -12.94 -7.77
CA TRP A 36 -4.82 -12.26 -6.84
C TRP A 36 -5.35 -13.20 -5.76
N SER A 37 -5.76 -14.41 -6.15
CA SER A 37 -6.22 -15.44 -5.21
C SER A 37 -5.14 -15.77 -4.17
N GLU A 38 -3.88 -15.84 -4.59
CA GLU A 38 -2.77 -16.07 -3.66
C GLU A 38 -2.62 -14.93 -2.66
N VAL A 39 -2.74 -13.67 -3.10
CA VAL A 39 -2.72 -12.51 -2.19
C VAL A 39 -3.85 -12.58 -1.17
N LEU A 40 -5.07 -12.88 -1.61
CA LEU A 40 -6.23 -13.03 -0.72
C LEU A 40 -6.02 -14.16 0.31
N ASN A 41 -5.42 -15.27 -0.09
CA ASN A 41 -5.14 -16.37 0.83
C ASN A 41 -4.20 -15.95 1.97
N GLN A 42 -3.15 -15.19 1.68
CA GLN A 42 -2.22 -14.72 2.71
C GLN A 42 -2.88 -13.69 3.64
N TYR A 43 -3.66 -12.75 3.09
CA TYR A 43 -4.42 -11.80 3.92
C TYR A 43 -5.48 -12.49 4.79
N LYS A 44 -6.17 -13.50 4.24
CA LYS A 44 -7.11 -14.32 5.01
C LYS A 44 -6.42 -15.00 6.17
N ARG A 45 -5.27 -15.62 5.95
CA ARG A 45 -4.48 -16.25 7.02
C ARG A 45 -4.14 -15.26 8.12
N ARG A 46 -3.68 -14.06 7.77
CA ARG A 46 -3.39 -12.98 8.73
C ARG A 46 -4.63 -12.67 9.58
N ALA A 47 -5.79 -12.50 8.94
CA ALA A 47 -7.04 -12.23 9.62
C ALA A 47 -7.49 -13.39 10.53
N ASP A 48 -7.24 -14.64 10.14
CA ASP A 48 -7.63 -15.83 10.90
C ASP A 48 -6.78 -16.06 12.16
N LEU A 49 -5.56 -15.51 12.22
CA LEU A 49 -4.69 -15.56 13.40
C LEU A 49 -5.08 -14.56 14.50
N ILE A 50 -5.70 -13.44 14.12
CA ILE A 50 -5.99 -12.32 15.04
C ILE A 50 -6.87 -12.72 16.23
N PRO A 51 -7.96 -13.51 16.09
CA PRO A 51 -8.78 -13.86 17.23
C PRO A 51 -8.01 -14.62 18.31
N ASN A 52 -7.05 -15.47 17.92
CA ASN A 52 -6.20 -16.18 18.87
C ASN A 52 -5.22 -15.20 19.54
N LEU A 53 -4.62 -14.29 18.78
CA LEU A 53 -3.78 -13.22 19.34
C LEU A 53 -4.53 -12.38 20.37
N VAL A 54 -5.74 -11.91 20.03
CA VAL A 54 -6.58 -11.10 20.92
C VAL A 54 -6.91 -11.86 22.21
N LYS A 55 -7.29 -13.14 22.12
CA LYS A 55 -7.57 -13.98 23.30
C LYS A 55 -6.34 -14.14 24.19
N THR A 56 -5.17 -14.39 23.61
CA THR A 56 -3.92 -14.52 24.37
C THR A 56 -3.58 -13.21 25.08
N VAL A 57 -3.61 -12.07 24.39
CA VAL A 57 -3.35 -10.77 25.02
C VAL A 57 -4.38 -10.44 26.09
N GLN A 58 -5.66 -10.74 25.84
CA GLN A 58 -6.73 -10.51 26.82
C GLN A 58 -6.52 -11.30 28.12
N GLY A 59 -5.86 -12.45 28.10
CA GLY A 59 -5.52 -13.21 29.30
C GLY A 59 -4.59 -12.45 30.27
N TYR A 60 -3.72 -11.59 29.74
CA TYR A 60 -2.70 -10.87 30.51
C TYR A 60 -2.98 -9.36 30.65
N ALA A 61 -3.64 -8.75 29.68
CA ALA A 61 -3.80 -7.30 29.55
C ALA A 61 -5.28 -6.89 29.42
N GLN A 62 -6.14 -7.38 30.32
CA GLN A 62 -7.60 -7.09 30.29
C GLN A 62 -7.95 -5.60 30.36
N GLN A 63 -7.04 -4.78 30.90
CA GLN A 63 -7.22 -3.34 31.06
C GLN A 63 -7.09 -2.60 29.71
N GLU A 64 -6.44 -3.22 28.71
CA GLU A 64 -6.15 -2.66 27.39
C GLU A 64 -7.32 -2.84 26.40
N ARG A 65 -8.55 -2.64 26.89
CA ARG A 65 -9.77 -2.90 26.10
C ARG A 65 -9.81 -2.11 24.80
N GLN A 66 -9.42 -0.84 24.84
CA GLN A 66 -9.45 0.03 23.66
C GLN A 66 -8.61 -0.57 22.53
N VAL A 67 -7.41 -1.05 22.83
CA VAL A 67 -6.48 -1.59 21.84
C VAL A 67 -6.98 -2.93 21.28
N LEU A 68 -7.52 -3.80 22.15
CA LEU A 68 -8.13 -5.06 21.72
C LEU A 68 -9.37 -4.85 20.84
N THR A 69 -10.20 -3.85 21.19
CA THR A 69 -11.36 -3.44 20.38
C THR A 69 -10.92 -2.86 19.03
N ASP A 70 -9.88 -2.03 18.99
CA ASP A 70 -9.35 -1.46 17.75
C ASP A 70 -8.87 -2.55 16.79
N VAL A 71 -8.12 -3.55 17.29
CA VAL A 71 -7.64 -4.68 16.50
C VAL A 71 -8.80 -5.53 15.99
N THR A 72 -9.80 -5.78 16.84
CA THR A 72 -11.00 -6.55 16.47
C THR A 72 -11.81 -5.83 15.39
N ASN A 73 -11.99 -4.51 15.53
CA ASN A 73 -12.69 -3.68 14.56
C ASN A 73 -11.94 -3.60 13.23
N ALA A 74 -10.61 -3.42 13.27
CA ALA A 74 -9.79 -3.42 12.06
C ALA A 74 -9.86 -4.75 11.31
N ARG A 75 -9.82 -5.88 12.03
CA ARG A 75 -10.06 -7.22 11.43
C ARG A 75 -11.45 -7.31 10.79
N ALA A 76 -12.49 -6.83 11.49
CA ALA A 76 -13.86 -6.87 10.99
C ALA A 76 -14.02 -6.05 9.70
N ARG A 77 -13.41 -4.86 9.64
CA ARG A 77 -13.38 -4.02 8.44
C ARG A 77 -12.77 -4.75 7.25
N VAL A 78 -11.60 -5.38 7.44
CA VAL A 78 -10.97 -6.19 6.38
C VAL A 78 -11.88 -7.34 5.91
N GLY A 79 -12.55 -8.03 6.84
CA GLY A 79 -13.44 -9.15 6.50
C GLY A 79 -14.74 -8.76 5.79
N GLN A 80 -15.13 -7.48 5.81
CA GLN A 80 -16.34 -6.97 5.16
C GLN A 80 -16.11 -6.46 3.74
N ILE A 81 -14.85 -6.26 3.33
CA ILE A 81 -14.55 -5.73 2.01
C ILE A 81 -14.65 -6.85 0.98
N ASN A 82 -15.60 -6.72 0.06
CA ASN A 82 -15.62 -7.51 -1.16
C ASN A 82 -14.74 -6.84 -2.20
N VAL A 83 -13.56 -7.39 -2.45
CA VAL A 83 -12.54 -6.77 -3.29
C VAL A 83 -12.71 -7.19 -4.74
N ASN A 84 -12.90 -6.22 -5.62
CA ASN A 84 -12.78 -6.40 -7.06
C ASN A 84 -11.38 -5.95 -7.51
N ALA A 85 -10.53 -6.91 -7.85
CA ALA A 85 -9.16 -6.64 -8.31
C ALA A 85 -9.09 -5.95 -9.69
N ASP A 86 -10.20 -5.88 -10.42
CA ASP A 86 -10.29 -5.15 -11.69
C ASP A 86 -10.76 -3.70 -11.50
N ASP A 87 -11.10 -3.30 -10.26
CA ASP A 87 -11.48 -1.94 -9.90
C ASP A 87 -10.42 -1.28 -9.01
N ALA A 88 -9.87 -0.16 -9.47
CA ALA A 88 -8.83 0.59 -8.76
C ALA A 88 -9.33 1.12 -7.41
N ALA A 89 -10.59 1.58 -7.34
CA ALA A 89 -11.16 2.09 -6.10
C ALA A 89 -11.33 0.97 -5.06
N SER A 90 -11.83 -0.20 -5.49
CA SER A 90 -11.93 -1.38 -4.64
C SER A 90 -10.55 -1.86 -4.14
N LEU A 91 -9.53 -1.90 -4.99
CA LEU A 91 -8.16 -2.22 -4.57
C LEU A 91 -7.58 -1.20 -3.58
N GLN A 92 -7.87 0.09 -3.76
CA GLN A 92 -7.40 1.14 -2.85
C GLN A 92 -8.09 1.02 -1.48
N GLN A 93 -9.41 0.79 -1.46
CA GLN A 93 -10.16 0.56 -0.22
C GLN A 93 -9.63 -0.67 0.53
N PHE A 94 -9.34 -1.74 -0.20
CA PHE A 94 -8.74 -2.94 0.37
C PHE A 94 -7.38 -2.64 1.00
N GLN A 95 -6.48 -1.95 0.29
CA GLN A 95 -5.16 -1.56 0.80
C GLN A 95 -5.28 -0.71 2.06
N ALA A 96 -6.14 0.31 2.06
CA ALA A 96 -6.37 1.17 3.21
C ALA A 96 -6.79 0.36 4.46
N ALA A 97 -7.74 -0.56 4.31
CA ALA A 97 -8.16 -1.41 5.42
C ALA A 97 -7.06 -2.38 5.89
N GLN A 98 -6.24 -2.91 4.98
CA GLN A 98 -5.09 -3.74 5.37
C GLN A 98 -4.04 -2.91 6.13
N GLY A 99 -3.84 -1.65 5.76
CA GLY A 99 -2.96 -0.70 6.45
C GLY A 99 -3.47 -0.33 7.84
N GLU A 100 -4.77 -0.08 8.00
CA GLU A 100 -5.40 0.12 9.31
C GLU A 100 -5.19 -1.07 10.24
N LEU A 101 -5.32 -2.29 9.70
CA LEU A 101 -5.09 -3.50 10.46
C LEU A 101 -3.62 -3.63 10.88
N SER A 102 -2.67 -3.41 9.97
CA SER A 102 -1.24 -3.38 10.30
C SER A 102 -0.94 -2.36 11.39
N SER A 103 -1.50 -1.15 11.29
CA SER A 103 -1.35 -0.09 12.29
C SER A 103 -1.92 -0.47 13.67
N ALA A 104 -3.08 -1.12 13.71
CA ALA A 104 -3.67 -1.61 14.96
C ALA A 104 -2.81 -2.71 15.61
N LEU A 105 -2.25 -3.62 14.81
CA LEU A 105 -1.31 -4.63 15.30
C LEU A 105 -0.02 -4.00 15.83
N SER A 106 0.54 -2.97 15.18
CA SER A 106 1.70 -2.24 15.70
C SER A 106 1.43 -1.60 17.06
N ARG A 107 0.25 -0.98 17.25
CA ARG A 107 -0.14 -0.43 18.57
C ARG A 107 -0.25 -1.53 19.64
N LEU A 108 -0.83 -2.67 19.29
CA LEU A 108 -0.93 -3.82 20.18
C LEU A 108 0.46 -4.30 20.64
N LEU A 109 1.44 -4.37 19.73
CA LEU A 109 2.81 -4.76 20.07
C LEU A 109 3.46 -3.79 21.04
N VAL A 110 3.28 -2.47 20.85
CA VAL A 110 3.79 -1.45 21.79
C VAL A 110 3.21 -1.65 23.19
N VAL A 111 1.90 -1.93 23.29
CA VAL A 111 1.27 -2.20 24.59
C VAL A 111 1.85 -3.46 25.25
N THR A 112 2.21 -4.48 24.48
CA THR A 112 2.76 -5.73 25.04
C THR A 112 4.11 -5.56 25.74
N GLU A 113 4.84 -4.48 25.46
CA GLU A 113 6.09 -4.16 26.16
C GLU A 113 5.88 -3.87 27.66
N ASN A 114 4.68 -3.40 28.05
CA ASN A 114 4.33 -3.17 29.44
C ASN A 114 3.97 -4.47 30.20
N TYR A 115 3.90 -5.62 29.52
CA TYR A 115 3.48 -6.90 30.08
C TYR A 115 4.54 -7.99 29.88
N PRO A 116 5.60 -8.06 30.73
CA PRO A 116 6.71 -9.00 30.58
C PRO A 116 6.31 -10.48 30.54
N ASN A 117 5.28 -10.84 31.31
CA ASN A 117 4.74 -12.21 31.33
C ASN A 117 4.12 -12.60 29.98
N LEU A 118 3.37 -11.69 29.36
CA LEU A 118 2.81 -11.90 28.02
C LEU A 118 3.90 -11.98 26.97
N LYS A 119 4.90 -11.09 27.04
CA LYS A 119 6.06 -11.10 26.14
C LYS A 119 6.83 -12.42 26.18
N SER A 120 6.86 -13.06 27.35
CA SER A 120 7.53 -14.35 27.57
C SER A 120 6.61 -15.55 27.31
N ASP A 121 5.31 -15.34 27.08
CA ASP A 121 4.34 -16.40 26.80
C ASP A 121 4.66 -17.06 25.45
N GLN A 122 4.80 -18.39 25.48
CA GLN A 122 5.17 -19.15 24.28
C GLN A 122 4.11 -19.04 23.17
N SER A 123 2.83 -19.09 23.53
CA SER A 123 1.73 -19.02 22.55
C SER A 123 1.69 -17.65 21.87
N PHE A 124 1.94 -16.58 22.62
CA PHE A 124 2.04 -15.24 22.08
C PHE A 124 3.21 -15.10 21.10
N ARG A 125 4.39 -15.59 21.47
CA ARG A 125 5.59 -15.57 20.60
C ARG A 125 5.38 -16.37 19.32
N ASP A 126 4.73 -17.54 19.41
CA ASP A 126 4.40 -18.37 18.25
C ASP A 126 3.43 -17.65 17.31
N LEU A 127 2.40 -16.97 17.85
CA LEU A 127 1.47 -16.18 17.05
C LEU A 127 2.15 -14.98 16.38
N GLN A 128 3.06 -14.29 17.08
CA GLN A 128 3.86 -13.23 16.46
C GLN A 128 4.70 -13.76 15.30
N ALA A 129 5.42 -14.87 15.48
CA ALA A 129 6.22 -15.48 14.43
C ALA A 129 5.36 -15.91 13.22
N GLN A 130 4.15 -16.41 13.46
CA GLN A 130 3.20 -16.75 12.39
C GLN A 130 2.69 -15.51 11.65
N LEU A 131 2.41 -14.42 12.37
CA LEU A 131 1.99 -13.14 11.77
C LEU A 131 3.10 -12.51 10.94
N GLU A 132 4.32 -12.45 11.47
CA GLU A 132 5.51 -11.98 10.73
C GLU A 132 5.74 -12.85 9.48
N GLY A 133 5.71 -14.17 9.62
CA GLY A 133 5.83 -15.09 8.50
C GLY A 133 4.71 -14.90 7.46
N THR A 134 3.51 -14.51 7.89
CA THR A 134 2.41 -14.19 6.99
C THR A 134 2.62 -12.84 6.29
N GLU A 135 3.13 -11.82 6.98
CA GLU A 135 3.44 -10.52 6.39
C GLU A 135 4.53 -10.61 5.31
N ASN A 136 5.55 -11.42 5.56
CA ASN A 136 6.58 -11.74 4.56
C ASN A 136 5.98 -12.42 3.32
N ARG A 137 5.04 -13.37 3.52
CA ARG A 137 4.33 -14.03 2.42
C ARG A 137 3.40 -13.08 1.67
N ILE A 138 2.72 -12.16 2.36
CA ILE A 138 1.91 -11.11 1.76
C ILE A 138 2.79 -10.25 0.85
N THR A 139 3.95 -9.80 1.33
CA THR A 139 4.90 -9.00 0.55
C THR A 139 5.32 -9.71 -0.73
N VAL A 140 5.70 -10.98 -0.62
CA VAL A 140 6.09 -11.80 -1.78
C VAL A 140 4.91 -12.03 -2.73
N ALA A 141 3.72 -12.33 -2.22
CA ALA A 141 2.52 -12.54 -3.02
C ALA A 141 2.11 -11.25 -3.78
N ARG A 142 2.15 -10.09 -3.12
CA ARG A 142 1.93 -8.78 -3.75
C ARG A 142 2.94 -8.54 -4.86
N GLY A 143 4.22 -8.78 -4.62
CA GLY A 143 5.27 -8.65 -5.64
C GLY A 143 5.02 -9.53 -6.87
N ARG A 144 4.65 -10.80 -6.67
CA ARG A 144 4.29 -11.71 -7.77
C ARG A 144 3.05 -11.22 -8.53
N TYR A 145 2.00 -10.79 -7.83
CA TYR A 145 0.80 -10.24 -8.46
C TYR A 145 1.11 -8.97 -9.27
N ILE A 146 1.95 -8.07 -8.75
CA ILE A 146 2.40 -6.88 -9.49
C ILE A 146 3.05 -7.28 -10.81
N GLN A 147 3.89 -8.32 -10.79
CA GLN A 147 4.56 -8.82 -11.99
C GLN A 147 3.57 -9.43 -13.01
N THR A 148 2.54 -10.16 -12.56
CA THR A 148 1.54 -10.74 -13.46
C THR A 148 0.66 -9.65 -14.09
N VAL A 149 0.27 -8.63 -13.31
CA VAL A 149 -0.45 -7.46 -13.82
C VAL A 149 0.40 -6.68 -14.82
N GLN A 150 1.69 -6.48 -14.54
CA GLN A 150 2.61 -5.82 -15.45
C GLN A 150 2.72 -6.58 -16.79
N ASP A 151 2.89 -7.90 -16.74
CA ASP A 151 2.97 -8.75 -17.93
C ASP A 151 1.68 -8.68 -18.76
N TYR A 152 0.52 -8.80 -18.11
CA TYR A 152 -0.79 -8.64 -18.75
C TYR A 152 -0.93 -7.25 -19.40
N ASN A 153 -0.68 -6.18 -18.64
CA ASN A 153 -0.83 -4.80 -19.10
C ASN A 153 0.12 -4.49 -20.25
N THR A 154 1.35 -4.97 -20.20
CA THR A 154 2.33 -4.82 -21.29
C THR A 154 1.84 -5.53 -22.55
N TYR A 155 1.33 -6.76 -22.41
CA TYR A 155 0.84 -7.55 -23.53
C TYR A 155 -0.36 -6.89 -24.23
N VAL A 156 -1.39 -6.48 -23.48
CA VAL A 156 -2.59 -5.85 -24.06
C VAL A 156 -2.34 -4.45 -24.63
N ARG A 157 -1.21 -3.81 -24.28
CA ARG A 157 -0.80 -2.51 -24.82
C ARG A 157 0.13 -2.60 -26.03
N SER A 158 0.77 -3.75 -26.23
CA SER A 158 1.77 -3.94 -27.29
C SER A 158 1.11 -4.17 -28.64
N PHE A 159 1.70 -3.63 -29.72
CA PHE A 159 1.27 -3.93 -31.08
C PHE A 159 1.76 -5.33 -31.50
N PRO A 160 0.96 -6.16 -32.21
CA PRO A 160 -0.39 -5.90 -32.72
C PRO A 160 -1.53 -6.21 -31.72
N GLN A 161 -1.20 -6.71 -30.53
CA GLN A 161 -2.17 -7.25 -29.55
C GLN A 161 -3.15 -6.20 -29.02
N ASN A 162 -2.77 -4.93 -28.98
CA ASN A 162 -3.64 -3.84 -28.59
C ASN A 162 -4.89 -3.68 -29.49
N LEU A 163 -4.83 -4.13 -30.75
CA LEU A 163 -5.97 -4.13 -31.66
C LEU A 163 -6.99 -5.19 -31.23
N THR A 164 -6.52 -6.40 -30.95
CA THR A 164 -7.34 -7.47 -30.37
C THR A 164 -7.89 -7.06 -29.01
N ALA A 165 -7.06 -6.45 -28.16
CA ALA A 165 -7.48 -5.96 -26.85
C ALA A 165 -8.65 -4.97 -26.96
N LYS A 166 -8.54 -3.98 -27.85
CA LYS A 166 -9.62 -3.00 -28.09
C LYS A 166 -10.87 -3.65 -28.70
N LEU A 167 -10.70 -4.58 -29.65
CA LEU A 167 -11.81 -5.25 -30.33
C LEU A 167 -12.67 -6.09 -29.36
N PHE A 168 -12.02 -6.79 -28.42
CA PHE A 168 -12.68 -7.65 -27.43
C PHE A 168 -12.90 -6.96 -26.07
N GLY A 169 -12.52 -5.69 -25.92
CA GLY A 169 -12.75 -4.92 -24.71
C GLY A 169 -11.84 -5.24 -23.52
N TYR A 170 -10.68 -5.87 -23.76
CA TYR A 170 -9.68 -6.10 -22.71
C TYR A 170 -9.04 -4.77 -22.29
N LYS A 171 -9.16 -4.46 -21.00
CA LYS A 171 -8.66 -3.23 -20.39
C LYS A 171 -7.42 -3.52 -19.56
N GLN A 172 -6.62 -2.50 -19.32
CA GLN A 172 -5.53 -2.60 -18.34
C GLN A 172 -6.12 -2.87 -16.96
N LYS A 173 -5.46 -3.74 -16.21
CA LYS A 173 -5.80 -4.02 -14.83
C LYS A 173 -5.10 -3.04 -13.90
N PRO A 174 -5.80 -2.55 -12.86
CA PRO A 174 -5.15 -1.77 -11.82
C PRO A 174 -4.13 -2.66 -11.09
N ASN A 175 -3.15 -2.02 -10.46
CA ASN A 175 -2.11 -2.73 -9.72
C ASN A 175 -2.02 -2.19 -8.29
N PHE A 176 -1.35 -2.92 -7.40
CA PHE A 176 -0.94 -2.37 -6.13
C PHE A 176 -0.02 -1.16 -6.38
N THR A 177 -0.33 -0.05 -5.71
CA THR A 177 0.53 1.13 -5.69
C THR A 177 1.27 1.17 -4.36
N VAL A 178 2.35 1.93 -4.30
CA VAL A 178 2.95 2.25 -3.01
C VAL A 178 1.95 3.16 -2.28
N GLU A 179 1.53 2.74 -1.09
CA GLU A 179 0.79 3.62 -0.18
C GLU A 179 1.70 4.84 0.05
N ASP A 180 1.22 6.02 -0.35
CA ASP A 180 1.90 7.30 -0.17
C ASP A 180 3.19 7.54 -0.99
N GLU A 181 3.16 7.32 -2.31
CA GLU A 181 4.18 7.91 -3.22
C GLU A 181 4.38 9.43 -2.94
N ALA A 182 3.29 10.11 -2.55
CA ALA A 182 3.29 11.50 -2.10
C ALA A 182 4.01 11.74 -0.76
N ARG A 183 3.84 10.90 0.27
CA ARG A 183 4.53 11.10 1.58
C ARG A 183 5.98 10.63 1.57
N ILE A 184 6.34 9.70 0.68
CA ILE A 184 7.74 9.34 0.44
C ILE A 184 8.48 10.49 -0.28
N SER A 185 7.76 11.25 -1.10
CA SER A 185 8.28 12.45 -1.76
C SER A 185 8.40 13.66 -0.83
N GLU A 186 7.71 13.65 0.33
CA GLU A 186 7.86 14.66 1.38
C GLU A 186 9.04 14.29 2.28
N ALA A 187 10.16 15.02 2.13
CA ALA A 187 11.30 14.85 3.01
C ALA A 187 10.88 15.10 4.48
N PRO A 188 11.33 14.28 5.45
CA PRO A 188 11.04 14.52 6.85
C PRO A 188 11.56 15.91 7.24
N ALA A 189 10.68 16.79 7.70
CA ALA A 189 11.09 18.08 8.24
C ALA A 189 11.78 17.83 9.59
N VAL A 190 13.11 17.77 9.56
CA VAL A 190 13.92 17.68 10.78
C VAL A 190 14.21 19.09 11.26
N ASP A 191 13.37 19.59 12.18
CA ASP A 191 13.63 20.83 12.91
C ASP A 191 14.46 20.51 14.17
N PHE A 192 15.78 20.64 14.05
CA PHE A 192 16.65 20.73 15.22
C PHE A 192 16.57 22.16 15.74
N GLY A 193 15.53 22.45 16.53
CA GLY A 193 15.22 23.77 17.05
C GLY A 193 16.47 24.62 17.24
N THR A 194 16.66 25.60 16.36
CA THR A 194 17.82 26.48 16.41
C THR A 194 17.73 27.27 17.72
N PRO A 195 18.71 27.20 18.64
CA PRO A 195 18.71 28.07 19.79
C PRO A 195 18.67 29.50 19.26
N ALA A 196 17.69 30.28 19.74
CA ALA A 196 17.50 31.66 19.33
C ALA A 196 18.85 32.39 19.25
N ALA A 197 19.17 32.93 18.08
CA ALA A 197 20.38 33.73 17.90
C ALA A 197 20.44 34.80 19.01
N PRO A 198 21.60 35.03 19.64
CA PRO A 198 21.72 36.04 20.68
C PRO A 198 21.27 37.39 20.11
N ALA A 199 20.39 38.07 20.83
CA ALA A 199 19.84 39.35 20.43
C ALA A 199 20.97 40.32 20.06
N PRO A 200 20.82 41.12 18.97
CA PRO A 200 21.82 42.09 18.58
C PRO A 200 22.08 43.08 19.74
N PRO A 201 23.33 43.53 19.93
CA PRO A 201 23.66 44.46 21.00
C PRO A 201 22.83 45.74 20.87
N ALA A 202 22.32 46.21 22.01
CA ALA A 202 21.49 47.41 22.08
C ALA A 202 22.20 48.60 21.43
N PRO A 203 21.48 49.46 20.69
CA PRO A 203 22.06 50.64 20.08
C PRO A 203 22.65 51.57 21.17
N PRO A 204 23.75 52.28 20.86
CA PRO A 204 24.39 53.17 21.83
C PRO A 204 23.42 54.26 22.31
N PRO A 205 23.52 54.69 23.57
CA PRO A 205 22.63 55.70 24.13
C PRO A 205 22.74 57.01 23.34
N ALA A 206 21.58 57.63 23.09
CA ALA A 206 21.48 58.88 22.36
C ALA A 206 22.35 59.98 23.00
N PRO A 207 22.99 60.85 22.19
CA PRO A 207 23.83 61.93 22.72
C PRO A 207 22.99 62.88 23.57
N ALA A 208 23.53 63.26 24.73
CA ALA A 208 22.89 64.17 25.67
C ALA A 208 22.54 65.51 24.98
N PRO A 209 21.36 66.10 25.28
CA PRO A 209 20.96 67.36 24.69
C PRO A 209 21.96 68.47 25.07
N ALA A 210 22.35 69.26 24.06
CA ALA A 210 23.27 70.38 24.23
C ALA A 210 22.75 71.39 25.26
N PRO A 211 23.63 71.99 26.09
CA PRO A 211 23.21 72.96 27.09
C PRO A 211 22.61 74.21 26.42
N ALA A 212 21.49 74.67 26.95
CA ALA A 212 20.82 75.87 26.48
C ALA A 212 21.72 77.12 26.61
N PRO A 213 21.68 78.06 25.65
CA PRO A 213 22.49 79.26 25.71
C PRO A 213 22.05 80.14 26.89
N ALA A 214 23.04 80.62 27.65
CA ALA A 214 22.84 81.53 28.78
C ALA A 214 22.24 82.88 28.32
N PRO A 215 21.39 83.52 29.15
CA PRO A 215 20.80 84.82 28.81
C PRO A 215 21.86 85.93 28.96
N GLY A 216 22.03 86.74 27.91
CA GLY A 216 22.90 87.91 27.93
C GLY A 216 22.18 89.16 27.41
N ASN A 217 21.99 90.11 28.33
CA ASN A 217 21.72 91.56 28.25
C ASN A 217 20.94 92.14 27.07
#